data_AF-A0A2M8PJP0-F1
#
_entry.id   AF-A0A2M8PJP0-F1
#
_cell.length_a   1.000
_cell.length_b   1.000
_cell.length_c   1.000
_cell.angle_alpha   90.00
_cell.angle_beta   90.00
_cell.angle_gamma   90.00
#
_symmetry.space_group_name_H-M   'P 1'
#
loop_
_entity.id
_entity.type
_entity.pdbx_description
1 polymer ?
#
loop_
_entity_poly.entity_id
_entity_poly.type
_entity_poly.pdbx_seq_one_letter_code
_entity_poly.pdbx_strand_id
1 'polypeptide(L)'
;PDAAMQEVREAAKKAYIDDFIMQLPKGYETSAGVKGANFSMGQRQRILIARAILRNNPIFVLDEATSALDAETERLITNSLNSVMQNKTVIGIAHKISTLSMMDRVVVLQDGKIVAIGKH
;
A
#
# COMPACT_ATOMS: atom_id res chain seq x y z
N PRO A 1 14.26 -3.04 -10.57
CA PRO A 1 14.54 -4.31 -9.86
C PRO A 1 14.51 -5.42 -10.89
N ASP A 2 15.66 -6.06 -11.12
CA ASP A 2 15.70 -7.33 -11.83
C ASP A 2 15.15 -8.38 -10.85
N ALA A 3 13.84 -8.58 -10.91
CA ALA A 3 13.14 -9.55 -10.09
C ALA A 3 12.64 -10.68 -10.99
N ALA A 4 12.74 -11.91 -10.51
CA ALA A 4 12.17 -13.04 -11.22
C ALA A 4 10.64 -12.89 -11.26
N MET A 5 10.01 -13.38 -12.34
CA MET A 5 8.55 -13.30 -12.50
C MET A 5 7.80 -13.95 -11.32
N GLN A 6 8.39 -14.97 -10.70
CA GLN A 6 7.86 -15.60 -9.50
C GLN A 6 7.77 -14.63 -8.32
N GLU A 7 8.79 -13.80 -8.09
CA GLU A 7 8.81 -12.81 -7.02
C GLU A 7 7.77 -11.71 -7.26
N VAL A 8 7.61 -11.29 -8.52
CA VAL A 8 6.57 -10.34 -8.93
C VAL A 8 5.18 -10.90 -8.62
N ARG A 9 4.92 -12.16 -8.95
CA ARG A 9 3.65 -12.84 -8.65
C ARG A 9 3.40 -12.96 -7.16
N GLU A 10 4.40 -13.38 -6.38
CA GLU A 10 4.25 -13.47 -4.93
C GLU A 10 3.95 -12.11 -4.28
N ALA A 11 4.60 -11.04 -4.76
CA ALA A 11 4.30 -9.68 -4.31
C ALA A 11 2.88 -9.24 -4.70
N ALA A 12 2.41 -9.58 -5.89
CA ALA A 12 1.05 -9.28 -6.36
C ALA A 12 -0.03 -10.07 -5.60
N LYS A 13 0.23 -11.33 -5.23
CA LYS A 13 -0.67 -12.12 -4.38
C LYS A 13 -0.81 -11.49 -3.00
N LYS A 14 0.33 -11.12 -2.37
CA LYS A 14 0.33 -10.42 -1.08
C LYS A 14 -0.37 -9.07 -1.13
N ALA A 15 -0.46 -8.45 -2.29
CA ALA A 15 -1.19 -7.19 -2.49
C ALA A 15 -2.64 -7.37 -2.99
N TYR A 16 -3.15 -8.61 -3.04
CA TYR A 16 -4.51 -8.93 -3.50
C TYR A 16 -4.84 -8.38 -4.90
N ILE A 17 -3.87 -8.48 -5.82
CA ILE A 17 -4.03 -8.02 -7.22
C ILE A 17 -3.70 -9.10 -8.25
N ASP A 18 -3.05 -10.21 -7.87
CA ASP A 18 -2.69 -11.30 -8.79
C ASP A 18 -3.92 -11.86 -9.52
N ASP A 19 -5.00 -12.20 -8.80
CA ASP A 19 -6.22 -12.76 -9.39
C ASP A 19 -6.84 -11.81 -10.43
N PHE A 20 -6.88 -10.51 -10.11
CA PHE A 20 -7.37 -9.51 -11.05
C PHE A 20 -6.46 -9.41 -12.28
N ILE A 21 -5.14 -9.38 -12.10
CA ILE A 21 -4.20 -9.34 -13.22
C ILE A 21 -4.38 -10.57 -14.12
N MET A 22 -4.56 -11.75 -13.53
CA MET A 22 -4.78 -13.00 -14.25
C MET A 22 -6.09 -13.05 -15.03
N GLN A 23 -7.11 -12.28 -14.64
CA GLN A 23 -8.36 -12.14 -15.37
C GLN A 23 -8.26 -11.19 -16.58
N LEU A 24 -7.19 -10.39 -16.68
CA LEU A 24 -6.99 -9.51 -17.83
C LEU A 24 -6.63 -10.34 -19.08
N PRO A 25 -7.05 -9.90 -20.29
CA PRO A 25 -6.80 -10.66 -21.52
C PRO A 25 -5.34 -10.98 -21.81
N LYS A 26 -4.40 -10.17 -21.29
CA LYS A 26 -2.95 -10.36 -21.44
C LYS A 26 -2.24 -10.64 -20.12
N GLY A 27 -2.98 -10.90 -19.04
CA GLY A 27 -2.36 -11.14 -17.73
C GLY A 27 -1.44 -10.00 -17.29
N TYR A 28 -0.25 -10.37 -16.83
CA TYR A 28 0.84 -9.45 -16.46
C TYR A 28 1.42 -8.62 -17.62
N GLU A 29 1.17 -9.01 -18.88
CA GLU A 29 1.56 -8.23 -20.06
C GLU A 29 0.54 -7.15 -20.43
N THR A 30 -0.54 -7.01 -19.65
CA THR A 30 -1.55 -5.98 -19.87
C THR A 30 -0.95 -4.59 -19.67
N SER A 31 -1.09 -3.73 -20.69
CA SER A 31 -0.63 -2.35 -20.60
C SER A 31 -1.41 -1.57 -19.55
N ALA A 32 -0.67 -0.94 -18.63
CA ALA A 32 -1.23 -0.08 -17.60
C ALA A 32 -1.76 1.27 -18.14
N GLY A 33 -1.39 1.65 -19.38
CA GLY A 33 -1.62 2.99 -19.91
C GLY A 33 -0.76 4.05 -19.22
N VAL A 34 -0.91 5.31 -19.63
CA VAL A 34 -0.14 6.44 -19.06
C VAL A 34 -0.47 6.57 -17.57
N LYS A 35 0.57 6.48 -16.71
CA LYS A 35 0.42 6.55 -15.24
C LYS A 35 -0.64 5.59 -14.65
N GLY A 36 -0.86 4.43 -15.29
CA GLY A 36 -1.83 3.44 -14.80
C GLY A 36 -3.29 3.79 -15.10
N ALA A 37 -3.58 4.68 -16.07
CA ALA A 37 -4.93 5.15 -16.38
C ALA A 37 -5.94 4.04 -16.70
N ASN A 38 -5.50 2.84 -17.10
CA ASN A 38 -6.38 1.70 -17.38
C ASN A 38 -6.88 1.00 -16.11
N PHE A 39 -6.42 1.40 -14.94
CA PHE A 39 -6.75 0.77 -13.67
C PHE A 39 -7.50 1.73 -12.76
N SER A 40 -8.48 1.19 -12.02
CA SER A 40 -9.15 1.92 -10.95
C SER A 40 -8.14 2.42 -9.91
N MET A 41 -8.52 3.40 -9.11
CA MET A 41 -7.63 3.93 -8.07
C MET A 41 -7.18 2.83 -7.10
N GLY A 42 -8.11 1.98 -6.66
CA GLY A 42 -7.78 0.85 -5.78
C GLY A 42 -6.92 -0.23 -6.42
N GLN A 43 -7.04 -0.47 -7.74
CA GLN A 43 -6.14 -1.38 -8.46
C GLN A 43 -4.72 -0.79 -8.56
N ARG A 44 -4.61 0.49 -8.93
CA ARG A 44 -3.31 1.20 -8.95
C ARG A 44 -2.62 1.15 -7.59
N GLN A 45 -3.38 1.35 -6.52
CA GLN A 45 -2.87 1.31 -5.17
C GLN A 45 -2.34 -0.07 -4.79
N ARG A 46 -3.08 -1.15 -5.13
CA ARG A 46 -2.58 -2.52 -4.92
C ARG A 46 -1.32 -2.83 -5.73
N ILE A 47 -1.21 -2.31 -6.95
CA ILE A 47 0.02 -2.40 -7.75
C ILE A 47 1.18 -1.67 -7.05
N LEU A 48 0.95 -0.49 -6.46
CA LEU A 48 1.97 0.22 -5.68
C LEU A 48 2.40 -0.55 -4.44
N ILE A 49 1.45 -1.19 -3.74
CA ILE A 49 1.74 -2.06 -2.60
C ILE A 49 2.60 -3.24 -3.06
N ALA A 50 2.22 -3.95 -4.12
CA ALA A 50 3.02 -5.06 -4.68
C ALA A 50 4.45 -4.60 -5.01
N ARG A 51 4.62 -3.41 -5.59
CA ARG A 51 5.94 -2.83 -5.85
C ARG A 51 6.74 -2.56 -4.57
N ALA A 52 6.07 -2.10 -3.52
CA ALA A 52 6.70 -1.82 -2.23
C ALA A 52 7.12 -3.13 -1.51
N ILE A 53 6.29 -4.18 -1.61
CA ILE A 53 6.61 -5.54 -1.15
C ILE A 53 7.83 -6.07 -1.88
N LEU A 54 7.83 -6.01 -3.22
CA LEU A 54 8.91 -6.52 -4.05
C LEU A 54 10.24 -5.81 -3.78
N ARG A 55 10.20 -4.49 -3.53
CA ARG A 55 11.40 -3.72 -3.18
C ARG A 55 11.93 -4.01 -1.78
N ASN A 56 11.06 -4.41 -0.86
CA ASN A 56 11.40 -4.72 0.52
C ASN A 56 12.28 -3.64 1.21
N ASN A 57 11.97 -2.36 1.00
CA ASN A 57 12.73 -1.25 1.56
C ASN A 57 12.68 -1.24 3.10
N PRO A 58 13.70 -0.70 3.81
CA PRO A 58 13.68 -0.60 5.27
C PRO A 58 12.75 0.52 5.80
N ILE A 59 12.39 1.48 4.95
CA ILE A 59 11.57 2.65 5.31
C ILE A 59 10.38 2.76 4.33
N PHE A 60 9.19 2.94 4.88
CA PHE A 60 7.94 3.16 4.16
C PHE A 60 7.37 4.53 4.48
N VAL A 61 6.94 5.26 3.45
CA VAL A 61 6.15 6.49 3.59
C VAL A 61 4.78 6.23 2.97
N LEU A 62 3.72 6.37 3.76
CA LEU A 62 2.34 6.14 3.35
C LEU A 62 1.60 7.47 3.38
N ASP A 63 1.26 7.98 2.20
CA ASP A 63 0.48 9.21 2.07
C ASP A 63 -0.94 8.86 1.65
N GLU A 64 -1.90 8.99 2.58
CA GLU A 64 -3.32 8.68 2.39
C GLU A 64 -3.61 7.34 1.68
N ALA A 65 -2.76 6.34 1.91
CA ALA A 65 -2.73 5.12 1.13
C ALA A 65 -3.92 4.16 1.40
N THR A 66 -5.08 4.63 1.88
CA THR A 66 -6.34 3.87 1.95
C THR A 66 -7.60 4.75 1.74
N SER A 67 -7.46 6.03 1.38
CA SER A 67 -8.60 6.96 1.32
C SER A 67 -9.61 6.61 0.23
N ALA A 68 -9.17 6.01 -0.88
CA ALA A 68 -10.00 5.74 -2.05
C ALA A 68 -10.56 4.30 -2.14
N LEU A 69 -10.51 3.54 -1.05
CA LEU A 69 -10.94 2.14 -1.02
C LEU A 69 -12.26 1.96 -0.29
N ASP A 70 -13.07 1.00 -0.75
CA ASP A 70 -14.18 0.47 0.03
C ASP A 70 -13.69 -0.27 1.28
N ALA A 71 -14.56 -0.44 2.27
CA ALA A 71 -14.20 -0.95 3.59
C ALA A 71 -13.65 -2.39 3.59
N GLU A 72 -14.12 -3.24 2.67
CA GLU A 72 -13.64 -4.63 2.57
C GLU A 72 -12.24 -4.67 1.97
N THR A 73 -12.04 -3.98 0.85
CA THR A 73 -10.74 -3.84 0.20
C THR A 73 -9.71 -3.15 1.11
N GLU A 74 -10.15 -2.16 1.90
CA GLU A 74 -9.30 -1.47 2.87
C GLU A 74 -8.78 -2.44 3.94
N ARG A 75 -9.62 -3.31 4.50
CA ARG A 75 -9.17 -4.31 5.50
C ARG A 75 -8.12 -5.26 4.93
N LEU A 76 -8.33 -5.77 3.73
CA LEU A 76 -7.39 -6.69 3.07
C LEU A 76 -6.03 -6.01 2.84
N ILE A 77 -6.05 -4.77 2.37
CA ILE A 77 -4.83 -3.98 2.13
C ILE A 77 -4.13 -3.64 3.44
N THR A 78 -4.89 -3.27 4.47
CA THR A 78 -4.37 -2.97 5.80
C THR A 78 -3.62 -4.17 6.39
N ASN A 79 -4.20 -5.36 6.28
CA ASN A 79 -3.55 -6.60 6.73
C ASN A 79 -2.27 -6.92 5.94
N SER A 80 -2.30 -6.70 4.62
CA SER A 80 -1.14 -6.87 3.74
C SER A 80 0.00 -5.92 4.14
N LEU A 81 -0.33 -4.64 4.31
CA LEU A 81 0.62 -3.61 4.71
C LEU A 81 1.20 -3.93 6.09
N ASN A 82 0.38 -4.34 7.06
CA ASN A 82 0.86 -4.70 8.40
C ASN A 82 1.93 -5.79 8.35
N SER A 83 1.71 -6.86 7.59
CA SER A 83 2.72 -7.92 7.43
C SER A 83 4.03 -7.38 6.80
N VAL A 84 3.91 -6.46 5.84
CA VAL A 84 5.06 -5.90 5.11
C VAL A 84 5.84 -4.89 5.94
N MET A 85 5.15 -4.18 6.83
CA MET A 85 5.68 -3.15 7.71
C MET A 85 6.35 -3.71 8.98
N GLN A 86 6.14 -4.99 9.30
CA GLN A 86 6.78 -5.62 10.46
C GLN A 86 8.31 -5.46 10.41
N ASN A 87 8.88 -5.01 11.53
CA ASN A 87 10.31 -4.73 11.70
C ASN A 87 10.88 -3.67 10.75
N LYS A 88 10.04 -2.74 10.28
CA LYS A 88 10.45 -1.64 9.40
C LYS A 88 10.01 -0.30 9.93
N THR A 89 10.68 0.76 9.47
CA THR A 89 10.27 2.13 9.80
C THR A 89 9.12 2.55 8.90
N VAL A 90 8.01 2.99 9.49
CA VAL A 90 6.84 3.47 8.75
C VAL A 90 6.55 4.90 9.17
N ILE A 91 6.36 5.77 8.18
CA ILE A 91 5.90 7.14 8.36
C ILE A 91 4.58 7.25 7.58
N GLY A 92 3.48 7.41 8.29
CA GLY A 92 2.14 7.48 7.70
C GLY A 92 1.48 8.84 7.90
N ILE A 93 0.80 9.33 6.87
CA ILE A 93 -0.16 10.43 6.94
C ILE A 93 -1.55 9.79 6.90
N ALA A 94 -2.34 10.04 7.95
CA ALA A 94 -3.61 9.35 8.17
C ALA A 94 -4.74 10.35 8.40
N HIS A 95 -5.84 10.17 7.67
CA HIS A 95 -7.13 10.83 7.91
C HIS A 95 -8.14 9.89 8.59
N LYS A 96 -7.82 8.60 8.69
CA LYS A 96 -8.66 7.55 9.26
C LYS A 96 -8.06 7.01 10.56
N ILE A 97 -8.92 6.79 11.56
CA ILE A 97 -8.55 6.22 12.85
C ILE A 97 -7.92 4.83 12.70
N SER A 98 -8.44 4.00 11.79
CA SER A 98 -7.90 2.66 11.49
C SER A 98 -6.42 2.67 11.14
N THR A 99 -5.93 3.72 10.47
CA THR A 99 -4.52 3.87 10.13
C THR A 99 -3.69 4.31 11.34
N LEU A 100 -4.25 5.21 12.17
CA LEU A 100 -3.60 5.66 13.41
C LEU A 100 -3.42 4.51 14.40
N SER A 101 -4.41 3.62 14.53
CA SER A 101 -4.36 2.48 15.46
C SER A 101 -3.25 1.47 15.16
N MET A 102 -2.66 1.50 13.97
CA MET A 102 -1.54 0.62 13.59
C MET A 102 -0.16 1.21 13.93
N MET A 103 -0.09 2.50 14.28
CA MET A 103 1.18 3.20 14.44
C MET A 103 1.64 3.16 15.89
N ASP A 104 2.96 2.98 16.10
CA ASP A 104 3.55 3.00 17.44
C ASP A 104 3.45 4.38 18.11
N ARG A 105 3.42 5.44 17.29
CA ARG A 105 3.37 6.84 17.72
C ARG A 105 2.53 7.65 16.75
N VAL A 106 1.75 8.57 17.30
CA VAL A 106 0.97 9.57 16.57
C VAL A 106 1.57 10.94 16.86
N VAL A 107 1.85 11.69 15.79
CA VAL A 107 2.36 13.06 15.85
C VAL A 107 1.28 13.98 15.27
N VAL A 108 0.80 14.93 16.08
CA VAL A 108 -0.18 15.92 15.64
C VAL A 108 0.55 17.17 15.17
N LEU A 109 0.36 17.52 13.89
CA LEU A 109 0.92 18.70 13.26
C LEU A 109 -0.18 19.77 13.12
N GLN A 110 0.09 20.98 13.59
CA GLN A 110 -0.79 22.14 13.44
C GLN A 110 0.05 23.38 13.11
N ASP A 111 -0.31 24.10 12.05
CA ASP A 111 0.39 25.31 11.58
C ASP A 111 1.92 25.12 11.43
N GLY A 112 2.33 23.96 10.90
CA GLY A 112 3.73 23.60 10.70
C GLY A 112 4.50 23.25 11.97
N LYS A 113 3.82 23.14 13.13
CA LYS A 113 4.43 22.80 14.42
C LYS A 113 3.86 21.50 14.96
N ILE A 114 4.69 20.74 15.67
CA ILE A 114 4.23 19.56 16.42
C ILE A 114 3.57 20.08 17.70
N VAL A 115 2.27 19.83 17.84
CA VAL A 115 1.48 20.26 19.00
C VAL A 115 1.20 19.12 19.98
N ALA A 116 1.31 17.86 19.54
CA ALA A 116 1.21 16.70 20.41
C ALA A 116 1.97 15.49 19.84
N ILE A 117 2.46 14.64 20.74
CA ILE A 117 3.04 13.33 20.43
C ILE A 117 2.50 12.34 21.45
N GLY A 118 1.94 11.22 21.01
CA GLY A 118 1.39 10.20 21.89
C GLY A 118 1.27 8.85 21.22
N LYS A 119 0.74 7.88 21.96
CA LYS A 119 0.15 6.69 21.36
C LYS A 119 -1.31 6.99 21.01
N HIS A 120 -1.86 6.23 20.06
CA HIS A 120 -3.31 6.23 19.87
C HIS A 120 -4.01 5.69 21.11
#